data_AF-A0A840X1L8-F1
#
_entry.id   AF-A0A840X1L8-F1
#
_cell.length_a   1.000
_cell.length_b   1.000
_cell.length_c   1.000
_cell.angle_alpha   90.00
_cell.angle_beta   90.00
_cell.angle_gamma   90.00
#
_symmetry.space_group_name_H-M   'P 1'
#
loop_
_entity.id
_entity.type
_entity.pdbx_description
1 polymer ?
#
loop_
_entity_poly.entity_id
_entity_poly.type
_entity_poly.pdbx_seq_one_letter_code
_entity_poly.pdbx_strand_id
1 'polypeptide(L)'
;MTLGLTQLDNALAVHFRPEPFSKIAHRELEAYPLSTPGICFNPSCSCSFDMSRNWSLYCSDACRKVGDAEMRRIGHKAAPALLAWRMGKYEKEDEALRALSRAGRNYVARLQGEWYRDRMDRVQRSGWSR
;
A
#
# COMPACT_ATOMS: atom_id res chain seq x y z
N MET A 1 -46.81 -20.89 -11.90
CA MET A 1 -45.36 -20.79 -11.62
C MET A 1 -44.72 -20.02 -12.74
N THR A 2 -44.10 -18.88 -12.44
CA THR A 2 -43.17 -18.19 -13.34
C THR A 2 -42.16 -17.48 -12.47
N LEU A 3 -40.96 -18.09 -12.34
CA LEU A 3 -39.80 -17.47 -11.70
C LEU A 3 -39.24 -16.44 -12.68
N GLY A 4 -39.46 -15.16 -12.40
CA GLY A 4 -38.83 -14.07 -13.13
C GLY A 4 -37.33 -14.05 -12.84
N LEU A 5 -36.52 -14.44 -13.82
CA LEU A 5 -35.06 -14.38 -13.76
C LEU A 5 -34.58 -12.93 -13.72
N THR A 6 -34.18 -12.51 -12.51
CA THR A 6 -33.03 -11.66 -12.17
C THR A 6 -32.50 -10.70 -13.23
N GLN A 7 -32.95 -9.45 -13.17
CA GLN A 7 -32.28 -8.30 -13.78
C GLN A 7 -31.22 -7.75 -12.81
N LEU A 8 -30.03 -8.36 -12.77
CA LEU A 8 -28.87 -7.85 -12.01
C LEU A 8 -27.58 -7.77 -12.84
N ASP A 9 -27.63 -7.93 -14.16
CA ASP A 9 -26.44 -8.09 -15.01
C ASP A 9 -25.60 -6.82 -15.23
N ASN A 10 -25.98 -5.67 -14.68
CA ASN A 10 -25.19 -4.43 -14.79
C ASN A 10 -25.24 -3.56 -13.53
N ALA A 11 -25.27 -4.18 -12.34
CA ALA A 11 -25.04 -3.41 -11.12
C ALA A 11 -23.63 -2.82 -11.18
N LEU A 12 -23.51 -1.52 -11.52
CA LEU A 12 -22.26 -0.77 -11.46
C LEU A 12 -21.65 -1.00 -10.09
N ALA A 13 -20.52 -1.70 -10.04
CA ALA A 13 -19.80 -1.90 -8.79
C ALA A 13 -19.50 -0.52 -8.19
N VAL A 14 -20.16 -0.18 -7.09
CA VAL A 14 -19.92 1.08 -6.39
C VAL A 14 -18.49 1.02 -5.84
N HIS A 15 -17.58 1.72 -6.52
CA HIS A 15 -16.17 1.72 -6.14
C HIS A 15 -15.93 2.73 -5.02
N PHE A 16 -15.50 2.25 -3.86
CA PHE A 16 -14.89 3.12 -2.86
C PHE A 16 -13.56 3.66 -3.41
N ARG A 17 -13.49 4.98 -3.66
CA ARG A 17 -12.32 5.67 -4.22
C ARG A 17 -11.75 6.66 -3.20
N PRO A 18 -10.94 6.20 -2.24
CA PRO A 18 -10.25 7.12 -1.34
C PRO A 18 -9.25 7.96 -2.13
N GLU A 19 -9.02 9.20 -1.67
CA GLU A 19 -8.00 10.06 -2.24
C GLU A 19 -6.60 9.45 -2.00
N PRO A 20 -5.71 9.41 -3.02
CA PRO A 20 -4.37 8.85 -2.85
C PRO A 20 -3.55 9.60 -1.79
N PHE A 21 -2.72 8.86 -1.05
CA PHE A 21 -1.83 9.43 -0.04
C PHE A 21 -0.93 10.55 -0.60
N SER A 22 -0.47 10.42 -1.85
CA SER A 22 0.37 11.43 -2.51
C SER A 22 -0.30 12.78 -2.72
N LYS A 23 -1.64 12.83 -2.77
CA LYS A 23 -2.38 14.10 -2.85
C LYS A 23 -2.55 14.72 -1.47
N ILE A 24 -2.90 13.91 -0.47
CA ILE A 24 -3.14 14.38 0.90
C ILE A 24 -1.83 14.86 1.55
N ALA A 25 -0.74 14.11 1.38
CA ALA A 25 0.56 14.39 1.98
C ALA A 25 1.54 15.05 0.99
N HIS A 26 1.04 15.86 0.05
CA HIS A 26 1.84 16.41 -1.04
C HIS A 26 3.04 17.23 -0.52
N ARG A 27 2.81 18.14 0.43
CA ARG A 27 3.85 19.03 0.99
C ARG A 27 4.90 18.23 1.74
N GLU A 28 4.47 17.24 2.51
CA GLU A 28 5.33 16.36 3.29
C GLU A 28 6.18 15.48 2.39
N LEU A 29 5.62 14.98 1.29
CA LEU A 29 6.35 14.17 0.31
C LEU A 29 7.30 14.99 -0.56
N GLU A 30 7.02 16.27 -0.78
CA GLU A 30 7.96 17.19 -1.42
C GLU A 30 9.17 17.48 -0.50
N ALA A 31 8.92 17.72 0.78
CA ALA A 31 9.98 17.94 1.77
C ALA A 31 10.76 16.65 2.12
N TYR A 32 10.07 15.51 2.16
CA TYR A 32 10.65 14.21 2.48
C TYR A 32 10.16 13.12 1.52
N PRO A 33 10.76 13.02 0.32
CA PRO A 33 10.40 12.00 -0.65
C PRO A 33 10.62 10.57 -0.14
N LEU A 34 9.67 9.68 -0.42
CA LEU A 34 9.81 8.24 -0.11
C LEU A 34 10.89 7.55 -0.97
N SER A 35 11.19 8.12 -2.13
CA SER A 35 12.23 7.68 -3.06
C SER A 35 13.29 8.76 -3.20
N THR A 36 14.55 8.38 -3.43
CA THR A 36 15.57 9.36 -3.84
C THR A 36 15.35 9.70 -5.33
N PRO A 37 15.21 10.99 -5.71
CA PRO A 37 15.11 11.38 -7.11
C PRO A 37 16.25 10.80 -7.96
N GLY A 38 15.92 10.27 -9.13
CA GLY A 38 16.89 9.67 -10.04
C GLY A 38 17.34 8.27 -9.66
N ILE A 39 16.86 7.69 -8.56
CA ILE A 39 17.14 6.31 -8.15
C ILE A 39 15.87 5.47 -8.26
N CYS A 40 15.95 4.32 -8.92
CA CYS A 40 14.80 3.45 -9.14
C CYS A 40 14.19 2.98 -7.81
N PHE A 41 12.90 3.22 -7.63
CA PHE A 41 12.16 2.87 -6.42
C PHE A 41 11.86 1.37 -6.27
N ASN A 42 12.21 0.55 -7.28
CA ASN A 42 12.27 -0.90 -7.11
C ASN A 42 13.53 -1.24 -6.30
N PRO A 43 13.40 -1.74 -5.06
CA PRO A 43 14.54 -1.92 -4.14
C PRO A 43 15.52 -2.99 -4.62
N SER A 44 15.12 -3.91 -5.50
CA SER A 44 16.04 -4.86 -6.14
C SER A 44 16.86 -4.25 -7.27
N CYS A 45 16.38 -3.15 -7.85
CA CYS A 45 17.02 -2.49 -8.98
C CYS A 45 17.92 -1.35 -8.50
N SER A 46 17.34 -0.38 -7.80
CA SER A 46 18.03 0.80 -7.23
C SER A 46 19.03 1.51 -8.15
N CYS A 47 18.94 1.32 -9.47
CA CYS A 47 19.86 1.93 -10.41
C CYS A 47 19.57 3.42 -10.51
N SER A 48 20.60 4.21 -10.83
CA SER A 48 20.40 5.57 -11.28
C SER A 48 19.70 5.59 -12.65
N PHE A 49 18.89 6.60 -12.90
CA PHE A 49 18.25 6.83 -14.19
C PHE A 49 17.94 8.32 -14.39
N ASP A 50 17.96 8.75 -15.65
CA ASP A 50 17.58 10.11 -16.01
C ASP A 50 16.06 10.28 -15.89
N MET A 51 15.65 11.24 -15.08
CA MET A 51 14.25 11.51 -14.84
C MET A 51 13.66 12.31 -16.00
N SER A 52 12.77 11.69 -16.78
CA SER A 52 11.99 12.42 -17.79
C SER A 52 10.98 13.40 -17.17
N ARG A 53 10.53 13.13 -15.94
CA ARG A 53 9.63 13.96 -15.14
C ARG A 53 10.06 13.94 -13.68
N ASN A 54 9.89 15.06 -12.97
CA ASN A 54 10.25 15.20 -11.54
C ASN A 54 9.53 14.23 -10.59
N TRP A 55 8.44 13.58 -11.02
CA TRP A 55 7.69 12.57 -10.27
C TRP A 55 7.95 11.13 -10.73
N SER A 56 8.96 10.91 -11.58
CA SER A 56 9.31 9.56 -12.06
C SER A 56 9.95 8.76 -10.92
N LEU A 57 9.38 7.59 -10.62
CA LEU A 57 9.87 6.72 -9.55
C LEU A 57 10.69 5.52 -10.04
N TYR A 58 10.55 5.13 -11.30
CA TYR A 58 11.12 3.88 -11.82
C TYR A 58 11.91 4.12 -13.10
N CYS A 59 13.02 3.41 -13.27
CA CYS A 59 13.86 3.48 -14.46
C CYS A 59 13.22 2.84 -15.71
N SER A 60 12.21 1.98 -15.53
CA SER A 60 11.55 1.25 -16.61
C SER A 60 10.13 0.83 -16.24
N ASP A 61 9.32 0.54 -17.26
CA ASP A 61 7.98 -0.03 -17.12
C ASP A 61 7.98 -1.39 -16.40
N ALA A 62 9.03 -2.18 -16.57
CA ALA A 62 9.19 -3.44 -15.86
C ALA A 62 9.34 -3.20 -14.35
N CYS A 63 10.19 -2.26 -13.95
CA CYS A 63 10.34 -1.88 -12.54
C CYS A 63 9.06 -1.27 -11.95
N ARG A 64 8.32 -0.46 -12.73
CA ARG A 64 7.01 0.05 -12.32
C ARG A 64 6.05 -1.09 -12.01
N LYS A 65 5.91 -2.07 -12.91
CA LYS A 65 5.01 -3.23 -12.73
C LYS A 65 5.37 -4.04 -11.48
N VAL A 66 6.66 -4.23 -11.19
CA VAL A 66 7.12 -4.89 -9.96
C VAL A 66 6.70 -4.10 -8.73
N GLY A 67 6.93 -2.79 -8.73
CA GLY A 67 6.51 -1.90 -7.63
C GLY A 67 5.00 -1.89 -7.41
N ASP A 68 4.20 -1.79 -8.47
CA ASP A 68 2.74 -1.84 -8.41
C ASP A 68 2.24 -3.17 -7.84
N ALA A 69 2.86 -4.29 -8.25
CA ALA A 69 2.52 -5.62 -7.75
C ALA A 69 2.86 -5.78 -6.26
N GLU A 70 4.00 -5.25 -5.82
CA GLU A 70 4.40 -5.22 -4.41
C GLU A 70 3.39 -4.40 -3.58
N MET A 71 3.10 -3.16 -3.99
CA MET A 71 2.15 -2.29 -3.30
C MET A 71 0.76 -2.91 -3.19
N ARG A 72 0.26 -3.52 -4.28
CA ARG A 72 -1.03 -4.22 -4.29
C ARG A 72 -1.03 -5.39 -3.31
N ARG A 73 0.03 -6.21 -3.31
CA ARG A 73 0.16 -7.36 -2.42
C ARG A 73 0.13 -6.94 -0.95
N ILE A 74 0.87 -5.90 -0.59
CA ILE A 74 0.90 -5.38 0.78
C ILE A 74 -0.46 -4.78 1.16
N GLY A 75 -1.06 -4.00 0.28
CA GLY A 75 -2.41 -3.44 0.49
C GLY A 75 -3.47 -4.51 0.73
N HIS A 76 -3.47 -5.59 -0.06
CA HIS A 76 -4.39 -6.72 0.13
C HIS A 76 -4.18 -7.44 1.47
N LYS A 77 -2.93 -7.62 1.91
CA LYS A 77 -2.64 -8.21 3.22
C LYS A 77 -3.07 -7.30 4.38
N ALA A 78 -2.88 -5.99 4.25
CA ALA A 78 -3.18 -5.03 5.30
C ALA A 78 -4.69 -4.76 5.46
N ALA A 79 -5.46 -4.83 4.37
CA ALA A 79 -6.86 -4.35 4.35
C ALA A 79 -7.77 -4.96 5.44
N PRO A 80 -7.81 -6.29 5.68
CA PRO A 80 -8.66 -6.85 6.73
C PRO A 80 -8.26 -6.37 8.13
N ALA A 81 -6.96 -6.24 8.39
CA ALA A 81 -6.45 -5.79 9.68
C ALA A 81 -6.74 -4.30 9.93
N LEU A 82 -6.71 -3.47 8.88
CA LEU A 82 -7.12 -2.07 8.95
C LEU A 82 -8.62 -1.93 9.28
N LEU A 83 -9.47 -2.76 8.69
CA LEU A 83 -10.90 -2.79 9.00
C LEU A 83 -11.16 -3.25 10.43
N ALA A 84 -10.57 -4.37 10.85
CA ALA A 84 -10.67 -4.91 12.20
C ALA A 84 -10.26 -3.86 13.26
N TRP A 85 -9.13 -3.18 13.03
CA TRP A 85 -8.68 -2.10 13.91
C TRP A 85 -9.66 -0.92 13.92
N ARG A 86 -10.17 -0.51 12.76
CA ARG A 86 -11.12 0.61 12.68
C ARG A 86 -12.43 0.30 13.41
N MET A 87 -12.96 -0.92 13.27
CA MET A 87 -14.21 -1.35 13.88
C MET A 87 -14.16 -1.24 15.41
N GLY A 88 -13.11 -1.79 16.05
CA GLY A 88 -12.99 -1.75 17.51
C GLY A 88 -12.13 -0.62 18.05
N LYS A 89 -11.90 0.48 17.30
CA LYS A 89 -11.00 1.58 17.74
C LYS A 89 -11.48 2.26 19.03
N TYR A 90 -12.80 2.35 19.21
CA TYR A 90 -13.44 3.05 20.33
C TYR A 90 -14.42 2.15 21.10
N GLU A 91 -14.39 0.85 20.86
CA GLU A 91 -15.24 -0.13 21.53
C GLU A 91 -14.88 -0.22 23.03
N LYS A 92 -15.88 -0.39 23.90
CA LYS A 92 -15.72 -0.43 25.36
C LYS A 92 -16.34 -1.66 26.02
N GLU A 93 -17.39 -2.22 25.42
CA GLU A 93 -18.23 -3.25 26.03
C GLU A 93 -17.91 -4.63 25.44
N ASP A 94 -17.86 -4.74 24.12
CA ASP A 94 -17.57 -6.02 23.45
C ASP A 94 -16.08 -6.37 23.54
N GLU A 95 -15.76 -7.37 24.36
CA GLU A 95 -14.39 -7.87 24.52
C GLU A 95 -13.84 -8.54 23.25
N ALA A 96 -14.68 -9.28 22.52
CA ALA A 96 -14.26 -9.98 21.31
C ALA A 96 -13.88 -8.98 20.20
N LEU A 97 -14.69 -7.93 20.03
CA LEU A 97 -14.40 -6.87 19.06
C LEU A 97 -13.14 -6.07 19.44
N ARG A 98 -12.93 -5.78 20.73
CA ARG A 98 -11.68 -5.16 21.21
C ARG A 98 -10.46 -6.04 20.98
N ALA A 99 -10.58 -7.35 21.24
CA ALA A 99 -9.50 -8.31 21.00
C ALA A 99 -9.13 -8.37 19.50
N LEU A 100 -10.13 -8.43 18.62
CA LEU A 100 -9.95 -8.41 17.17
C LEU A 100 -9.28 -7.10 16.70
N SER A 101 -9.72 -5.95 17.21
CA SER A 101 -9.11 -4.65 16.91
C SER A 101 -7.64 -4.58 17.33
N ARG A 102 -7.31 -5.10 18.53
CA ARG A 102 -5.92 -5.20 19.00
C ARG A 102 -5.08 -6.10 18.10
N ALA A 103 -5.62 -7.25 17.68
CA ALA A 103 -4.94 -8.14 16.74
C ALA A 103 -4.69 -7.46 15.39
N GLY A 104 -5.68 -6.72 14.86
CA GLY A 104 -5.55 -5.94 13.63
C GLY A 104 -4.44 -4.88 13.71
N ARG A 105 -4.44 -4.08 14.78
CA ARG A 105 -3.39 -3.07 15.02
C ARG A 105 -2.00 -3.69 15.10
N ASN A 106 -1.85 -4.77 15.87
CA ASN A 106 -0.58 -5.47 16.04
C ASN A 106 -0.07 -6.05 14.71
N TYR A 107 -0.98 -6.62 13.91
CA TYR A 107 -0.66 -7.14 12.60
C TYR A 107 -0.15 -6.03 11.66
N VAL A 108 -0.84 -4.90 11.58
CA VAL A 108 -0.43 -3.77 10.72
C VAL A 108 0.96 -3.27 11.12
N ALA A 109 1.22 -3.08 12.42
CA ALA A 109 2.52 -2.63 12.90
C ALA A 109 3.64 -3.61 12.53
N ARG A 110 3.41 -4.91 12.70
CA ARG A 110 4.37 -5.96 12.32
C ARG A 110 4.59 -5.99 10.81
N LEU A 111 3.53 -5.95 10.00
CA LEU A 111 3.60 -5.94 8.55
C LEU A 111 4.43 -4.75 8.03
N GLN A 112 4.20 -3.55 8.58
CA GLN A 112 4.96 -2.35 8.23
C GLN A 112 6.46 -2.53 8.52
N GLY A 113 6.79 -3.03 9.72
CA GLY A 113 8.18 -3.25 10.11
C GLY A 113 8.89 -4.35 9.33
N GLU A 114 8.21 -5.46 9.02
CA GLU A 114 8.74 -6.53 8.17
C GLU A 114 8.96 -6.06 6.73
N TRP A 115 7.97 -5.38 6.15
CA TRP A 115 8.05 -4.89 4.78
C TRP A 115 9.13 -3.83 4.60
N TYR A 116 9.23 -2.87 5.53
CA TYR A 116 10.25 -1.84 5.47
C TYR A 116 11.67 -2.44 5.54
N ARG A 117 11.90 -3.38 6.48
CA ARG A 117 13.19 -4.08 6.59
C ARG A 117 13.54 -4.84 5.31
N ASP A 118 12.60 -5.62 4.77
CA ASP A 118 12.78 -6.36 3.52
C ASP A 118 13.14 -5.45 2.33
N ARG A 119 12.53 -4.26 2.24
CA ARG A 119 12.92 -3.26 1.23
C ARG A 119 14.33 -2.73 1.44
N MET A 120 14.72 -2.42 2.68
CA MET A 120 16.07 -1.94 3.01
C MET A 120 17.13 -3.01 2.74
N ASP A 121 16.86 -4.27 3.06
CA ASP A 121 17.76 -5.39 2.78
C ASP A 121 18.01 -5.55 1.28
N ARG A 122 16.95 -5.43 0.46
CA ARG A 122 17.08 -5.47 -1.01
C ARG A 122 17.87 -4.29 -1.56
N VAL A 123 17.63 -3.09 -1.02
CA VAL A 123 18.40 -1.88 -1.36
C VAL A 123 19.88 -2.10 -1.08
N GLN A 124 20.23 -2.58 0.11
CA GLN A 124 21.63 -2.88 0.47
C GLN A 124 22.27 -3.89 -0.47
N ARG A 125 21.54 -4.97 -0.84
CA ARG A 125 22.04 -5.98 -1.81
C ARG A 125 22.23 -5.44 -3.22
N SER A 126 21.48 -4.40 -3.60
CA SER A 126 21.68 -3.71 -4.88
C SER A 126 22.89 -2.78 -4.89
N GLY A 127 23.56 -2.59 -3.74
CA GLY A 127 24.74 -1.73 -3.60
C GLY A 127 24.41 -0.24 -3.44
N TRP A 128 23.13 0.11 -3.35
CA TRP A 128 22.70 1.49 -3.10
C TRP A 128 22.52 1.74 -1.60
N SER A 129 23.08 2.84 -1.09
CA SER A 129 22.81 3.37 0.25
C SER A 129 22.29 4.80 0.14
N ARG A 130 21.22 5.12 0.87
CA ARG A 130 20.67 6.47 0.91
C ARG A 130 21.57 7.44 1.67
#